data_AF-A0A0D6EV07-F1
#
_entry.id   AF-A0A0D6EV07-F1
#
_cell.length_a   1.000
_cell.length_b   1.000
_cell.length_c   1.000
_cell.angle_alpha   90.00
_cell.angle_beta   90.00
_cell.angle_gamma   90.00
#
_symmetry.space_group_name_H-M   'P 1'
#
loop_
_entity.id
_entity.type
_entity.pdbx_description
1 polymer ?
#
loop_
_entity_poly.entity_id
_entity_poly.type
_entity_poly.pdbx_seq_one_letter_code
_entity_poly.pdbx_strand_id
1 'polypeptide(L)'
;MARKITILIGVIGILLAAYFRANFTAGDDRGAAGPRTFLQEKGDMCTGVAENAVANREAIVEFQKYEILSDKILIMERCMDENGFEVHSQWSNQMKSVIQIKATTEKISEEEAEETLRRKAMFDFFSKEQKVTYWQAKKK
;
A
#
# COMPACT_ATOMS: atom_id res chain seq x y z
N MET A 1 -24.84 -16.01 43.39
CA MET A 1 -23.79 -15.18 42.74
C MET A 1 -23.18 -15.85 41.51
N ALA A 2 -22.83 -17.14 41.54
CA ALA A 2 -22.22 -17.85 40.41
C ALA A 2 -22.98 -17.73 39.07
N ARG A 3 -24.31 -17.90 39.06
CA ARG A 3 -25.13 -17.87 37.83
C ARG A 3 -25.11 -16.53 37.08
N LYS A 4 -24.94 -15.39 37.78
CA LYS A 4 -24.83 -14.06 37.15
C LYS A 4 -23.46 -13.86 36.50
N ILE A 5 -22.41 -14.43 37.10
CA ILE A 5 -21.03 -14.39 36.58
C ILE A 5 -20.93 -15.25 35.32
N THR A 6 -21.55 -16.44 35.28
CA THR A 6 -21.54 -17.29 34.08
C THR A 6 -22.27 -16.65 32.89
N ILE A 7 -23.37 -15.95 33.13
CA ILE A 7 -24.10 -15.21 32.09
C ILE A 7 -23.25 -14.04 31.57
N LEU A 8 -22.56 -13.31 32.47
CA LEU A 8 -21.68 -12.21 32.07
C LEU A 8 -20.52 -12.68 31.19
N ILE A 9 -19.86 -13.79 31.55
CA ILE A 9 -18.78 -14.37 30.75
C ILE A 9 -19.29 -14.83 29.39
N GLY A 10 -20.47 -15.44 29.32
CA GLY A 10 -21.10 -15.82 28.06
C GLY A 10 -21.39 -14.63 27.15
N VAL A 11 -21.93 -13.54 27.70
CA VAL A 11 -22.22 -12.32 26.93
C VAL A 11 -20.93 -11.65 26.43
N ILE A 12 -19.90 -11.56 27.28
CA ILE A 12 -18.60 -11.01 26.88
C ILE A 12 -17.97 -11.86 25.77
N GLY A 13 -18.04 -13.19 25.88
CA GLY A 13 -17.54 -14.11 24.85
C GLY A 13 -18.23 -13.92 23.50
N ILE A 14 -19.55 -13.72 23.49
CA ILE A 14 -20.32 -13.46 22.27
C ILE A 14 -19.95 -12.10 21.65
N LEU A 15 -19.79 -11.06 22.48
CA LEU A 15 -19.39 -9.73 22.01
C LEU A 15 -17.97 -9.74 21.41
N LEU A 16 -17.05 -10.45 22.04
CA LEU A 16 -15.69 -10.63 21.51
C LEU A 16 -15.70 -11.43 20.21
N ALA A 17 -16.45 -12.52 20.13
CA ALA A 17 -16.56 -13.32 18.90
C ALA A 17 -17.16 -12.51 17.74
N ALA A 18 -18.18 -11.68 18.01
CA ALA A 18 -18.75 -10.77 17.01
C ALA A 18 -17.75 -9.71 16.54
N TYR A 19 -17.00 -9.12 17.47
CA TYR A 19 -15.94 -8.15 17.17
C TYR A 19 -14.82 -8.76 16.32
N PHE A 20 -14.35 -9.96 16.68
CA PHE A 20 -13.35 -10.69 15.90
C PHE A 20 -13.86 -11.06 14.50
N ARG A 21 -15.13 -11.50 14.38
CA ARG A 21 -15.72 -11.86 13.09
C ARG A 21 -15.82 -10.65 12.17
N ALA A 22 -16.23 -9.49 12.68
CA ALA A 22 -16.33 -8.25 11.90
C ALA A 22 -14.96 -7.79 11.37
N ASN A 23 -13.90 -7.88 12.19
CA ASN A 23 -12.54 -7.54 11.75
C ASN A 23 -11.94 -8.59 10.81
N PHE A 24 -12.28 -9.87 10.97
CA PHE A 24 -11.78 -10.95 10.11
C PHE A 24 -12.39 -10.93 8.71
N THR A 25 -13.68 -10.60 8.58
CA THR A 25 -14.32 -10.42 7.27
C THR A 25 -13.97 -9.11 6.58
N ALA A 26 -13.35 -8.16 7.30
CA ALA A 26 -12.74 -6.97 6.71
C ALA A 26 -11.30 -7.23 6.20
N GLY A 27 -10.90 -8.51 6.10
CA GLY A 27 -9.65 -8.94 5.50
C GLY A 27 -9.70 -8.84 3.98
N ASP A 28 -9.06 -7.78 3.47
CA ASP A 28 -8.53 -7.61 2.11
C ASP A 28 -9.50 -7.96 0.97
N ASP A 29 -10.29 -6.96 0.55
CA ASP A 29 -10.94 -6.88 -0.77
C ASP A 29 -9.89 -6.75 -1.91
N ARG A 30 -8.80 -7.51 -1.86
CA ARG A 30 -7.94 -7.75 -3.02
C ARG A 30 -8.77 -8.59 -3.99
N GLY A 31 -9.43 -7.87 -4.89
CA GLY A 31 -10.51 -8.33 -5.75
C GLY A 31 -10.38 -9.77 -6.24
N ALA A 32 -11.53 -10.44 -6.23
CA ALA A 32 -11.76 -11.77 -6.76
C ALA A 32 -10.96 -12.07 -8.05
N ALA A 33 -10.40 -13.28 -8.07
CA ALA A 33 -9.44 -13.86 -9.00
C ALA A 33 -9.86 -13.79 -10.49
N GLY A 34 -9.69 -12.63 -11.12
CA GLY A 34 -9.50 -12.54 -12.57
C GLY A 34 -8.06 -12.92 -12.96
N PRO A 35 -7.79 -13.20 -14.25
CA PRO A 35 -6.42 -13.38 -14.72
C PRO A 35 -5.60 -12.11 -14.40
N ARG A 36 -4.48 -12.30 -13.70
CA ARG A 36 -3.59 -11.19 -13.32
C ARG A 36 -3.04 -10.52 -14.56
N THR A 37 -2.95 -9.20 -14.53
CA THR A 37 -2.28 -8.45 -15.60
C THR A 37 -0.77 -8.66 -15.52
N PHE A 38 -0.06 -8.47 -16.64
CA PHE A 38 1.41 -8.52 -16.66
C PHE A 38 2.04 -7.50 -15.68
N LEU A 39 1.42 -6.32 -15.54
CA LEU A 39 1.82 -5.32 -14.55
C LEU A 39 1.69 -5.86 -13.12
N GLN A 40 0.60 -6.54 -12.79
CA GLN A 40 0.39 -7.09 -11.45
C GLN A 40 1.38 -8.22 -11.15
N GLU A 41 1.62 -9.11 -12.11
CA GLU A 41 2.58 -10.21 -11.94
C GLU A 41 3.99 -9.67 -11.66
N LYS A 42 4.46 -8.71 -12.46
CA LYS A 42 5.80 -8.13 -12.29
C LYS A 42 5.87 -7.19 -11.09
N GLY A 43 4.81 -6.44 -10.81
CA GLY A 43 4.69 -5.58 -9.64
C GLY A 43 4.79 -6.36 -8.33
N ASP A 44 4.05 -7.46 -8.20
CA ASP A 44 4.10 -8.35 -7.03
C ASP A 44 5.51 -8.93 -6.85
N MET A 45 6.14 -9.39 -7.95
CA MET A 45 7.50 -9.92 -7.94
C MET A 45 8.51 -8.86 -7.48
N CYS A 46 8.47 -7.66 -8.07
CA CYS A 46 9.36 -6.56 -7.70
C CYS A 46 9.13 -6.07 -6.27
N THR A 47 7.89 -6.12 -5.78
CA THR A 47 7.58 -5.83 -4.37
C THR A 47 8.28 -6.82 -3.45
N GLY A 48 8.22 -8.12 -3.76
CA GLY A 48 8.95 -9.15 -3.00
C GLY A 48 10.47 -8.94 -3.02
N VAL A 49 11.04 -8.54 -4.16
CA VAL A 49 12.48 -8.21 -4.26
C VAL A 49 12.84 -7.00 -3.38
N ALA A 50 12.06 -5.93 -3.47
CA ALA A 50 12.28 -4.71 -2.69
C ALA A 50 12.14 -4.95 -1.18
N GLU A 51 11.19 -5.77 -0.76
CA GLU A 51 11.00 -6.15 0.66
C GLU A 51 12.14 -7.00 1.19
N ASN A 52 12.54 -8.03 0.44
CA ASN A 52 13.64 -8.91 0.84
C ASN A 52 14.98 -8.15 0.93
N ALA A 53 15.20 -7.16 0.08
CA ALA A 53 16.44 -6.39 0.09
C ALA A 53 16.65 -5.57 1.37
N VAL A 54 15.57 -5.21 2.06
CA VAL A 54 15.64 -4.44 3.32
C VAL A 54 15.23 -5.24 4.55
N ALA A 55 14.85 -6.52 4.40
CA ALA A 55 14.27 -7.34 5.47
C ALA A 55 15.14 -7.48 6.72
N ASN A 56 16.47 -7.48 6.56
CA ASN A 56 17.42 -7.62 7.67
C ASN A 56 17.95 -6.28 8.21
N ARG A 57 17.37 -5.14 7.79
CA ARG A 57 17.78 -3.81 8.25
C ARG A 57 16.86 -3.34 9.36
N GLU A 58 17.45 -3.05 10.51
CA GLU A 58 16.76 -2.44 11.64
C GLU A 58 17.13 -0.96 11.75
N ALA A 59 16.11 -0.11 11.96
CA ALA A 59 16.34 1.31 12.21
C ALA A 59 16.63 1.53 13.70
N ILE A 60 17.83 2.00 14.01
CA ILE A 60 18.25 2.38 15.38
C ILE A 60 17.82 3.83 15.67
N VAL A 61 17.86 4.68 14.65
CA VAL A 61 17.52 6.11 14.72
C VAL A 61 16.54 6.50 13.62
N GLU A 62 15.80 7.60 13.82
CA GLU A 62 14.67 7.95 12.96
C GLU A 62 15.04 8.14 11.49
N PHE A 63 16.20 8.75 11.20
CA PHE A 63 16.63 8.97 9.81
C PHE A 63 16.86 7.65 9.05
N GLN A 64 17.25 6.57 9.74
CA GLN A 64 17.48 5.27 9.11
C GLN A 64 16.18 4.64 8.60
N LYS A 65 15.02 5.00 9.17
CA LYS A 65 13.73 4.57 8.62
C LYS A 65 13.52 5.12 7.21
N TYR A 66 13.90 6.38 7.00
CA TYR A 66 13.81 7.03 5.68
C TYR A 66 14.86 6.51 4.71
N GLU A 67 16.05 6.11 5.20
CA GLU A 67 17.07 5.45 4.40
C GLU A 67 16.61 4.08 3.91
N ILE A 68 16.09 3.25 4.82
CA ILE A 68 15.52 1.93 4.49
C ILE A 68 14.37 2.06 3.48
N LEU A 69 13.48 3.04 3.68
CA LEU A 69 12.38 3.31 2.76
C LEU A 69 12.88 3.76 1.39
N SER A 70 13.88 4.65 1.35
CA SER A 70 14.49 5.12 0.10
C SER A 70 15.12 3.97 -0.68
N ASP A 71 15.82 3.07 -0.02
CA ASP A 71 16.43 1.90 -0.68
C ASP A 71 15.37 0.92 -1.19
N LYS A 72 14.29 0.69 -0.43
CA LYS A 72 13.15 -0.10 -0.90
C LYS A 72 12.56 0.48 -2.19
N ILE A 73 12.39 1.80 -2.25
CA ILE A 73 11.89 2.52 -3.43
C ILE A 73 12.84 2.38 -4.63
N LEU A 74 14.13 2.61 -4.43
CA LEU A 74 15.13 2.53 -5.50
C LEU A 74 15.17 1.13 -6.14
N ILE A 75 15.08 0.08 -5.31
CA ILE A 75 15.08 -1.31 -5.77
C ILE A 75 13.79 -1.63 -6.53
N MET A 76 12.66 -1.13 -6.04
CA MET A 76 11.37 -1.27 -6.72
C MET A 76 11.42 -0.61 -8.12
N GLU A 77 11.91 0.63 -8.20
CA GLU A 77 12.05 1.36 -9.47
C GLU A 77 12.94 0.62 -10.47
N ARG A 78 14.12 0.16 -10.02
CA ARG A 78 15.04 -0.59 -10.88
C ARG A 78 14.44 -1.90 -11.37
N CYS A 79 13.79 -2.65 -10.48
CA CYS A 79 13.18 -3.93 -10.86
C CYS A 79 12.06 -3.73 -11.90
N MET A 80 11.21 -2.71 -11.72
CA MET A 80 10.16 -2.39 -12.70
C MET A 80 10.75 -1.95 -14.04
N ASP A 81 11.81 -1.13 -14.01
CA ASP A 81 12.53 -0.67 -15.19
C ASP A 81 13.08 -1.84 -16.02
N GLU A 82 13.74 -2.81 -15.35
CA GLU A 82 14.26 -4.03 -15.95
C GLU A 82 13.16 -4.96 -16.50
N ASN A 83 11.95 -4.89 -15.94
CA ASN A 83 10.79 -5.64 -16.42
C ASN A 83 9.95 -4.88 -17.46
N GLY A 84 10.48 -3.77 -18.00
CA GLY A 84 9.89 -3.07 -19.14
C GLY A 84 8.80 -2.07 -18.75
N PHE A 85 8.79 -1.60 -17.51
CA PHE A 85 7.86 -0.57 -17.04
C PHE A 85 8.60 0.74 -16.76
N GLU A 86 7.89 1.85 -16.86
CA GLU A 86 8.36 3.18 -16.49
C GLU A 86 7.25 3.93 -15.75
N VAL A 87 7.61 5.01 -15.06
CA VAL A 87 6.63 5.89 -14.42
C VAL A 87 5.74 6.51 -15.49
N HIS A 88 4.42 6.44 -15.27
CA HIS A 88 3.45 7.03 -16.19
C HIS A 88 3.55 8.56 -16.14
N SER A 89 4.01 9.17 -17.23
CA SER A 89 4.34 10.62 -17.28
C SER A 89 3.17 11.56 -16.96
N GLN A 90 1.93 11.12 -17.20
CA GLN A 90 0.73 11.90 -16.88
C GLN A 90 0.22 11.70 -15.44
N TRP A 91 0.80 10.77 -14.66
CA TRP A 91 0.26 10.37 -13.36
C TRP A 91 0.15 11.56 -12.41
N SER A 92 1.22 12.34 -12.23
CA SER A 92 1.22 13.53 -11.36
C SER A 92 0.16 14.55 -11.78
N ASN A 93 0.08 14.86 -13.09
CA ASN A 93 -0.91 15.79 -13.62
C ASN A 93 -2.35 15.35 -13.37
N GLN A 94 -2.63 14.05 -13.45
CA GLN A 94 -3.97 13.50 -13.21
C GLN A 94 -4.30 13.38 -11.72
N MET A 95 -3.29 13.31 -10.86
CA MET A 95 -3.43 13.26 -9.41
C MET A 95 -3.47 14.66 -8.77
N LYS A 96 -3.26 15.75 -9.53
CA LYS A 96 -3.19 17.12 -9.00
C LYS A 96 -4.33 17.50 -8.05
N SER A 97 -5.58 17.18 -8.38
CA SER A 97 -6.71 17.48 -7.49
C SER A 97 -6.63 16.68 -6.18
N VAL A 98 -6.18 15.43 -6.25
CA VAL A 98 -6.00 14.57 -5.07
C VAL A 98 -4.85 15.08 -4.20
N ILE A 99 -3.76 15.53 -4.82
CA ILE A 99 -2.60 16.15 -4.15
C ILE A 99 -3.06 17.40 -3.39
N GLN A 100 -3.80 18.31 -4.03
CA GLN A 100 -4.31 19.54 -3.41
C GLN A 100 -5.25 19.26 -2.23
N ILE A 101 -6.16 18.30 -2.39
CA ILE A 101 -7.07 17.87 -1.31
C ILE A 101 -6.25 17.32 -0.13
N LYS A 102 -5.27 16.45 -0.39
CA LYS A 102 -4.42 15.86 0.64
C LYS A 102 -3.58 16.92 1.36
N ALA A 103 -2.92 17.81 0.61
CA ALA A 103 -2.11 18.90 1.16
C ALA A 103 -2.93 19.79 2.10
N THR A 104 -4.13 20.18 1.67
CA THR A 104 -5.05 21.01 2.47
C THR A 104 -5.57 20.27 3.71
N THR A 105 -5.97 19.00 3.54
CA THR A 105 -6.56 18.18 4.61
C THR A 105 -5.54 17.84 5.70
N GLU A 106 -4.31 17.51 5.30
CA GLU A 106 -3.23 17.11 6.21
C GLU A 106 -2.35 18.28 6.65
N LYS A 107 -2.56 19.48 6.11
CA LYS A 107 -1.78 20.69 6.38
C LYS A 107 -0.28 20.49 6.12
N ILE A 108 0.02 19.86 5.00
CA ILE A 108 1.38 19.62 4.49
C ILE A 108 1.57 20.37 3.17
N SER A 109 2.80 20.44 2.67
CA SER A 109 3.06 21.04 1.36
C SER A 109 2.50 20.15 0.23
N GLU A 110 2.26 20.75 -0.94
CA GLU A 110 1.82 19.98 -2.12
C GLU A 110 2.87 18.93 -2.53
N GLU A 111 4.16 19.25 -2.37
CA GLU A 111 5.27 18.35 -2.67
C GLU A 111 5.30 17.13 -1.74
N GLU A 112 5.12 17.32 -0.42
CA GLU A 112 5.06 16.19 0.52
C GLU A 112 3.81 15.33 0.28
N ALA A 113 2.69 15.96 -0.07
CA ALA A 113 1.48 15.25 -0.44
C ALA A 113 1.68 14.42 -1.71
N GLU A 114 2.33 14.98 -2.73
CA GLU A 114 2.69 14.29 -3.97
C GLU A 114 3.63 13.12 -3.71
N GLU A 115 4.73 13.32 -2.99
CA GLU A 115 5.70 12.24 -2.72
C GLU A 115 5.06 11.11 -1.89
N THR A 116 4.17 11.46 -0.95
CA THR A 116 3.41 10.45 -0.19
C THR A 116 2.48 9.63 -1.09
N LEU A 117 1.78 10.29 -2.01
CA LEU A 117 0.92 9.59 -2.99
C LEU A 117 1.75 8.75 -3.96
N ARG A 118 2.91 9.25 -4.38
CA ARG A 118 3.85 8.57 -5.28
C ARG A 118 4.32 7.26 -4.67
N ARG A 119 4.80 7.33 -3.42
CA ARG A 119 5.25 6.16 -2.64
C ARG A 119 4.16 5.11 -2.49
N LYS A 120 2.90 5.52 -2.28
CA LYS A 120 1.77 4.59 -2.20
C LYS A 120 1.44 3.96 -3.55
N ALA A 121 1.33 4.77 -4.60
CA ALA A 121 0.92 4.31 -5.92
C ALA A 121 1.97 3.38 -6.57
N MET A 122 3.24 3.53 -6.20
CA MET A 122 4.33 2.65 -6.62
C MET A 122 4.10 1.17 -6.32
N PHE A 123 3.41 0.87 -5.21
CA PHE A 123 3.10 -0.50 -4.77
C PHE A 123 1.62 -0.88 -4.98
N ASP A 124 0.83 -0.03 -5.64
CA ASP A 124 -0.58 -0.28 -5.93
C ASP A 124 -0.78 -0.64 -7.41
N PHE A 125 -0.79 -1.94 -7.70
CA PHE A 125 -1.02 -2.49 -9.05
C PHE A 125 -2.49 -2.83 -9.33
N PHE A 126 -3.38 -2.59 -8.37
CA PHE A 126 -4.76 -3.07 -8.38
C PHE A 126 -5.78 -1.96 -8.54
N SER A 127 -5.33 -0.71 -8.63
CA SER A 127 -6.22 0.43 -8.49
C SER A 127 -7.28 0.51 -9.58
N LYS A 128 -8.50 0.12 -9.23
CA LYS A 128 -9.73 0.40 -9.98
C LYS A 128 -10.21 1.85 -9.75
N GLU A 129 -9.71 2.49 -8.68
CA GLU A 129 -10.13 3.83 -8.25
C GLU A 129 -9.22 4.94 -8.79
N GLN A 130 -7.95 4.64 -9.08
CA GLN A 130 -7.06 5.59 -9.73
C GLN A 130 -7.42 5.72 -11.20
N LYS A 131 -7.58 6.96 -11.67
CA LYS A 131 -7.85 7.25 -13.09
C LYS A 131 -6.73 6.73 -14.00
N VAL A 132 -5.50 6.63 -13.48
CA VAL A 132 -4.32 6.15 -14.19
C VAL A 132 -3.38 5.44 -13.23
N THR A 133 -2.79 4.34 -13.70
CA THR A 133 -1.78 3.56 -12.96
C THR A 133 -0.46 4.30 -12.87
N TYR A 134 0.27 4.11 -11.76
CA TYR A 134 1.59 4.72 -11.57
C TYR A 134 2.61 4.22 -12.61
N TRP A 135 2.53 2.94 -12.95
CA TRP A 135 3.40 2.28 -13.92
C TRP A 135 2.73 2.19 -15.29
N GLN A 136 3.52 2.37 -16.35
CA GLN A 136 3.14 2.08 -17.73
C GLN A 136 4.20 1.21 -18.41
N ALA A 137 3.80 0.43 -19.42
CA ALA A 137 4.78 -0.30 -20.22
C ALA A 137 5.62 0.68 -21.05
N LYS A 138 6.94 0.46 -21.10
CA LYS A 138 7.85 1.21 -21.96
C LYS A 138 7.44 1.05 -23.41
N LYS A 139 7.46 2.15 -24.16
CA LYS A 139 7.33 2.09 -25.62
C LYS A 139 8.64 1.52 -26.18
N LYS A 140 8.52 0.47 -27.00
CA LYS A 140 9.65 -0.09 -27.75
C LYS A 140 10.11 0.85 -28.84
#